data_AF-A0A959CP63-F1
#
_entry.id   AF-A0A959CP63-F1
#
_cell.length_a   1.000
_cell.length_b   1.000
_cell.length_c   1.000
_cell.angle_alpha   90.00
_cell.angle_beta   90.00
_cell.angle_gamma   90.00
#
_symmetry.space_group_name_H-M   'P 1'
#
loop_
_entity.id
_entity.type
_entity.pdbx_description
1 polymer ?
#
loop_
_entity_poly.entity_id
_entity_poly.type
_entity_poly.pdbx_seq_one_letter_code
_entity_poly.pdbx_strand_id
1 'polypeptide(L)'
;ILLNFTNFFKEESCGVCTPCRAGNFILQRKLEKIKMGLAQHSDYSDIRQWGHIMQTASRCGLGKTASNTLLKALDTFPEFFTAGQGDGLNRKFDLKKATEEYEKFKS
;
A
#
# COMPACT_ATOMS: atom_id res chain seq x y z
N ILE A 1 4.22 -7.16 -10.01
CA ILE A 1 5.18 -6.09 -10.40
C ILE A 1 5.13 -4.91 -9.44
N LEU A 2 4.01 -4.18 -9.32
CA LEU A 2 3.94 -2.98 -8.44
C LEU A 2 4.29 -3.24 -6.97
N LEU A 3 3.84 -4.37 -6.42
CA LEU A 3 4.20 -4.77 -5.06
C LEU A 3 5.71 -4.90 -4.86
N ASN A 4 6.45 -5.39 -5.86
CA ASN A 4 7.90 -5.55 -5.78
C ASN A 4 8.58 -4.17 -5.70
N PHE A 5 8.14 -3.20 -6.51
CA PHE A 5 8.65 -1.83 -6.44
C PHE A 5 8.38 -1.20 -5.07
N THR A 6 7.16 -1.30 -4.56
CA THR A 6 6.85 -0.73 -3.24
C THR A 6 7.58 -1.44 -2.10
N ASN A 7 7.86 -2.75 -2.24
CA ASN A 7 8.64 -3.48 -1.25
C ASN A 7 10.09 -3.00 -1.25
N PHE A 8 10.70 -2.86 -2.44
CA PHE A 8 12.04 -2.31 -2.59
C PHE A 8 12.18 -0.93 -1.94
N PHE A 9 11.30 0.03 -2.29
CA PHE A 9 11.39 1.38 -1.72
C PHE A 9 11.13 1.44 -0.21
N LYS A 10 10.31 0.51 0.32
CA LYS A 10 10.10 0.37 1.77
C LYS A 10 11.36 -0.16 2.45
N GLU A 11 12.00 -1.18 1.90
CA GLU A 11 13.21 -1.80 2.47
C GLU A 11 14.43 -0.88 2.38
N GLU A 12 14.60 -0.18 1.25
CA GLU A 12 15.71 0.76 1.01
C GLU A 12 15.48 2.15 1.61
N SER A 13 14.32 2.40 2.20
CA SER A 13 14.05 3.67 2.86
C SER A 13 14.93 3.82 4.11
N CYS A 14 15.80 4.83 4.12
CA CYS A 14 16.63 5.18 5.29
C CYS A 14 15.82 5.65 6.52
N GLY A 15 14.51 5.87 6.38
CA GLY A 15 13.60 6.14 7.50
C GLY A 15 13.66 7.55 8.09
N VAL A 16 14.54 8.44 7.60
CA VAL A 16 14.76 9.78 8.19
C VAL A 16 13.54 10.70 8.07
N CYS A 17 12.90 10.77 6.90
CA CYS A 17 11.74 11.65 6.69
C CYS A 17 10.42 10.89 6.75
N THR A 18 9.46 11.44 7.50
CA THR A 18 8.11 10.88 7.68
C THR A 18 7.37 10.56 6.37
N PRO A 19 7.31 11.45 5.35
CA PRO A 19 6.57 11.13 4.12
C PRO A 19 7.13 9.90 3.40
N CYS A 20 8.45 9.71 3.36
CA CYS A 20 9.05 8.50 2.78
C CYS A 20 8.82 7.25 3.65
N ARG A 21 9.12 7.34 4.95
CA ARG A 21 9.02 6.20 5.90
C ARG A 21 7.58 5.68 6.01
N ALA A 22 6.63 6.57 6.25
CA ALA A 22 5.22 6.22 6.39
C ALA A 22 4.55 5.97 5.03
N GLY A 23 4.85 6.81 4.04
CA GLY A 23 4.24 6.72 2.70
C GLY A 23 4.53 5.38 2.02
N ASN A 24 5.78 4.90 2.03
CA ASN A 24 6.10 3.59 1.46
C ASN A 24 5.31 2.44 2.10
N PHE A 25 5.17 2.47 3.43
CA PHE A 25 4.36 1.47 4.14
C PHE A 25 2.88 1.56 3.79
N ILE A 26 2.32 2.76 3.73
CA ILE A 26 0.92 3.00 3.38
C ILE A 26 0.64 2.53 1.96
N LEU A 27 1.45 2.95 0.98
CA LEU A 27 1.29 2.57 -0.43
C LEU A 27 1.39 1.05 -0.62
N GLN A 28 2.33 0.37 0.05
CA GLN A 28 2.41 -1.09 0.02
C GLN A 28 1.12 -1.73 0.54
N ARG A 29 0.59 -1.29 1.69
CA ARG A 29 -0.65 -1.85 2.25
C ARG A 29 -1.86 -1.61 1.35
N LYS A 30 -1.95 -0.45 0.69
CA LYS A 30 -3.03 -0.17 -0.27
C LYS A 30 -2.93 -1.11 -1.48
N LEU A 31 -1.73 -1.38 -1.99
CA LEU A 31 -1.52 -2.37 -3.05
C LEU A 31 -1.86 -3.80 -2.62
N GLU A 32 -1.58 -4.17 -1.37
CA GLU A 32 -2.01 -5.47 -0.83
C GLU A 32 -3.54 -5.57 -0.78
N LYS A 33 -4.23 -4.50 -0.37
CA LYS A 33 -5.70 -4.45 -0.41
C LYS A 33 -6.23 -4.62 -1.83
N ILE A 34 -5.62 -3.94 -2.82
CA ILE A 34 -5.96 -4.10 -4.24
C ILE A 34 -5.79 -5.55 -4.68
N LYS A 35 -4.64 -6.18 -4.36
CA LYS A 35 -4.38 -7.59 -4.68
C LYS A 35 -5.40 -8.55 -4.06
N MET A 36 -5.94 -8.22 -2.89
CA MET A 36 -6.94 -9.03 -2.19
C MET A 36 -8.38 -8.77 -2.67
N GLY A 37 -8.60 -7.84 -3.62
CA GLY A 37 -9.95 -7.43 -4.03
C GLY A 37 -10.70 -6.63 -2.96
N LEU A 38 -9.99 -6.07 -1.98
CA LEU A 38 -10.53 -5.32 -0.84
C LEU A 38 -10.29 -3.80 -0.98
N ALA A 39 -10.03 -3.30 -2.18
CA ALA A 39 -9.79 -1.88 -2.38
C ALA A 39 -11.12 -1.14 -2.64
N GLN A 40 -11.32 -0.02 -1.96
CA GLN A 40 -12.43 0.91 -2.20
C GLN A 40 -11.97 2.10 -3.07
N HIS A 41 -12.92 2.87 -3.60
CA HIS A 41 -12.59 4.09 -4.33
C HIS A 41 -11.71 5.07 -3.54
N SER A 42 -11.93 5.17 -2.22
CA SER A 42 -11.10 5.97 -1.32
C SER A 42 -9.64 5.51 -1.25
N ASP A 43 -9.36 4.21 -1.46
CA ASP A 43 -7.98 3.72 -1.45
C ASP A 43 -7.18 4.27 -2.65
N TYR A 44 -7.81 4.47 -3.82
CA TYR A 44 -7.14 5.03 -4.99
C TYR A 44 -6.91 6.54 -4.85
N SER A 45 -7.87 7.28 -4.27
CA SER A 45 -7.64 8.69 -3.95
C SER A 45 -6.52 8.85 -2.93
N ASP A 46 -6.48 7.98 -1.91
CA ASP A 46 -5.41 7.97 -0.90
C ASP A 46 -4.06 7.69 -1.55
N ILE A 47 -3.96 6.71 -2.46
CA ILE A 47 -2.71 6.41 -3.17
C ILE A 47 -2.21 7.64 -3.92
N ARG A 48 -3.09 8.35 -4.64
CA ARG A 48 -2.72 9.57 -5.38
C ARG A 48 -2.23 10.67 -4.45
N GLN A 49 -2.97 10.92 -3.37
CA GLN A 49 -2.61 11.93 -2.38
C GLN A 49 -1.26 11.64 -1.73
N TRP A 50 -1.06 10.41 -1.24
CA TRP A 50 0.23 10.00 -0.66
C TRP A 50 1.36 10.04 -1.67
N GLY A 51 1.09 9.64 -2.92
CA GLY A 51 2.09 9.70 -3.98
C GLY A 51 2.61 11.11 -4.21
N HIS A 52 1.72 12.11 -4.24
CA HIS A 52 2.10 13.53 -4.39
C HIS A 52 2.76 14.11 -3.13
N ILE A 53 2.31 13.73 -1.93
CA ILE A 53 2.98 14.09 -0.67
C ILE A 53 4.43 13.58 -0.68
N MET A 54 4.65 12.35 -1.12
CA MET A 54 5.99 11.77 -1.20
C MET A 54 6.87 12.51 -2.22
N GLN A 55 6.34 12.84 -3.40
CA GLN A 55 7.07 13.60 -4.44
C GLN A 55 7.51 15.00 -3.97
N THR A 56 6.69 15.67 -3.17
CA THR A 56 6.89 17.07 -2.81
C THR A 56 7.61 17.24 -1.47
N ALA A 57 7.26 16.43 -0.47
CA ALA A 57 7.71 16.60 0.92
C ALA A 57 8.85 15.65 1.35
N SER A 58 9.21 14.67 0.53
CA SER A 58 10.35 13.80 0.85
C SER A 58 11.68 14.54 0.78
N ARG A 59 12.58 14.25 1.74
CA ARG A 59 13.87 14.93 1.89
C ARG A 59 14.85 14.65 0.74
N CYS A 60 14.87 13.43 0.20
CA CYS A 60 15.85 13.00 -0.80
C CYS A 60 15.18 12.43 -2.07
N GLY A 61 15.98 12.23 -3.12
CA GLY A 61 15.49 11.71 -4.41
C GLY A 61 14.79 10.37 -4.31
N LEU A 62 15.28 9.44 -3.46
CA LEU A 62 14.67 8.12 -3.28
C LEU A 62 13.21 8.22 -2.80
N GLY A 63 12.94 9.06 -1.78
CA GLY A 63 11.57 9.25 -1.31
C GLY A 63 10.69 9.99 -2.32
N LYS A 64 11.26 10.93 -3.07
CA LYS A 64 10.53 11.68 -4.10
C LYS A 64 10.12 10.82 -5.30
N THR A 65 10.91 9.81 -5.65
CA THR A 65 10.65 8.95 -6.82
C THR A 65 9.92 7.65 -6.48
N ALA A 66 9.86 7.26 -5.20
CA ALA A 66 9.29 5.98 -4.75
C ALA A 66 7.82 5.76 -5.20
N SER A 67 7.02 6.81 -5.33
CA SER A 67 5.62 6.71 -5.74
C SER A 67 5.40 6.78 -7.26
N ASN A 68 6.42 7.12 -8.06
CA ASN A 68 6.26 7.43 -9.49
C ASN A 68 5.68 6.26 -10.29
N THR A 69 6.21 5.05 -10.09
CA THR A 69 5.74 3.85 -10.81
C THR A 69 4.28 3.54 -10.50
N LEU A 70 3.86 3.72 -9.25
CA LEU A 70 2.48 3.47 -8.84
C LEU A 70 1.51 4.51 -9.41
N LEU A 71 1.86 5.79 -9.34
CA LEU A 71 1.06 6.86 -9.93
C LEU A 71 0.92 6.68 -11.44
N LYS A 72 2.04 6.37 -12.12
CA LYS A 72 2.01 6.13 -13.57
C LYS A 72 1.15 4.93 -13.93
N ALA A 73 1.18 3.86 -13.13
CA ALA A 73 0.33 2.70 -13.36
C ALA A 73 -1.17 3.04 -13.22
N LEU A 74 -1.56 3.81 -12.19
CA LEU A 74 -2.94 4.26 -12.02
C LEU A 74 -3.45 5.11 -13.20
N ASP A 75 -2.57 5.90 -13.81
CA ASP A 75 -2.92 6.73 -14.97
C ASP A 75 -2.95 5.96 -16.29
N THR A 76 -2.05 4.98 -16.44
CA THR A 76 -1.86 4.26 -17.70
C THR A 76 -2.83 3.09 -17.85
N PHE A 77 -3.22 2.47 -16.73
CA PHE A 77 -4.01 1.23 -16.71
C PHE A 77 -5.25 1.34 -15.80
N PRO A 78 -6.11 2.38 -15.96
CA PRO A 78 -7.24 2.62 -15.05
C PRO A 78 -8.21 1.41 -14.96
N GLU A 79 -8.35 0.64 -16.03
CA GLU A 79 -9.18 -0.56 -16.11
C GLU A 79 -8.75 -1.69 -15.15
N PHE A 80 -7.47 -1.72 -14.74
CA PHE A 80 -6.97 -2.66 -13.74
C PHE A 80 -7.25 -2.24 -12.30
N PHE A 81 -7.63 -0.98 -12.07
CA PHE A 81 -7.82 -0.40 -10.74
C PHE A 81 -9.29 -0.11 -10.45
N THR A 82 -10.12 -1.13 -10.59
CA THR A 82 -11.55 -1.09 -10.23
C THR A 82 -11.75 -1.37 -8.74
N ALA A 83 -12.66 -0.65 -8.10
CA ALA A 83 -13.02 -0.94 -6.71
C ALA A 83 -13.56 -2.38 -6.56
N GLY A 84 -13.14 -3.04 -5.49
CA GLY A 84 -13.68 -4.33 -5.08
C GLY A 84 -15.15 -4.20 -4.67
N GLN A 85 -15.95 -5.21 -5.02
CA GLN A 85 -17.38 -5.31 -4.67
C GLN A 85 -17.59 -5.87 -3.26
N GLY A 86 -16.75 -5.47 -2.30
CA GLY A 86 -16.79 -5.97 -0.92
C GLY A 86 -17.91 -5.36 -0.08
N ASP A 87 -18.18 -5.97 1.07
CA ASP A 87 -19.15 -5.57 2.11
C ASP A 87 -18.85 -4.22 2.81
N GLY A 88 -17.88 -3.46 2.31
CA GLY A 88 -17.45 -2.18 2.87
C GLY A 88 -16.59 -2.29 4.14
N LEU A 89 -16.38 -3.49 4.70
CA LEU A 89 -15.67 -3.68 5.95
C LEU A 89 -14.15 -3.88 5.76
N ASN A 90 -13.69 -4.16 4.53
CA ASN A 90 -12.29 -4.14 4.10
C ASN A 90 -11.28 -4.77 5.09
N ARG A 91 -11.64 -5.93 5.67
CA ARG A 91 -10.87 -6.58 6.73
C ARG A 91 -9.79 -7.48 6.14
N LYS A 92 -8.52 -7.07 6.24
CA LYS A 92 -7.35 -7.97 6.07
C LYS A 92 -7.15 -8.89 7.29
N PHE A 93 -7.75 -8.54 8.43
CA PHE A 93 -7.58 -9.29 9.67
C PHE A 93 -8.39 -10.59 9.62
N ASP A 94 -7.67 -11.70 9.56
CA ASP A 94 -8.23 -13.06 9.67
C ASP A 94 -8.13 -13.51 11.13
N LEU A 95 -9.29 -13.59 11.79
CA LEU A 95 -9.36 -14.00 13.19
C LEU A 95 -8.83 -15.42 13.40
N LYS A 96 -9.18 -16.36 12.51
CA LYS A 96 -8.77 -17.77 12.64
C LYS A 96 -7.25 -17.89 12.56
N LYS A 97 -6.65 -17.18 11.60
CA LYS A 97 -5.20 -17.13 11.45
C LYS A 97 -4.51 -16.46 12.66
N ALA A 98 -5.12 -15.42 13.24
CA ALA A 98 -4.58 -14.73 14.40
C ALA A 98 -4.61 -15.60 15.68
N THR A 99 -5.58 -16.50 15.81
CA THR A 99 -5.72 -17.40 16.97
C THR A 99 -5.11 -18.79 16.74
N GLU A 100 -4.63 -19.09 15.53
CA GLU A 100 -4.21 -20.43 15.12
C GLU A 100 -3.08 -21.01 15.98
N GLU A 101 -2.12 -20.17 16.39
CA GLU A 101 -1.04 -20.60 17.30
C GLU A 101 -1.60 -20.93 18.69
N TYR A 102 -2.46 -20.07 19.23
CA TYR A 102 -3.09 -20.33 20.52
C TYR A 102 -3.90 -21.63 20.52
N GLU A 103 -4.75 -21.85 19.51
CA GLU A 103 -5.56 -23.07 19.42
C GLU A 103 -4.71 -24.34 19.19
N LYS A 104 -3.52 -24.24 18.57
CA LYS A 104 -2.57 -25.38 18.44
C LYS A 104 -1.93 -25.78 19.78
N PHE A 105 -1.77 -24.84 20.72
CA PHE A 105 -1.13 -25.10 22.02
C PHE A 105 -2.11 -25.13 23.19
N LYS A 106 -3.39 -24.91 22.94
CA LYS A 106 -4.48 -25.07 23.90
C LYS A 106 -4.79 -26.56 24.04
N SER A 107 -4.12 -27.17 25.02
CA SER A 107 -4.27 -28.53 25.58
C SER A 107 -5.24 -29.48 24.89
#